data_AF-A0A0Q2MIE0-F1
#
_entry.id   AF-A0A0Q2MIE0-F1
#
_cell.length_a   1.000
_cell.length_b   1.000
_cell.length_c   1.000
_cell.angle_alpha   90.00
_cell.angle_beta   90.00
_cell.angle_gamma   90.00
#
_symmetry.space_group_name_H-M   'P 1'
#
loop_
_entity.id
_entity.type
_entity.pdbx_description
1 polymer ?
#
loop_
_entity_poly.entity_id
_entity_poly.type
_entity_poly.pdbx_seq_one_letter_code
_entity_poly.pdbx_strand_id
1 'polypeptide(L)'
;MTDLAHPGGSKDRCNYPGCTRPSRPDPATGRPSRYCEQPDSSGGPIHNRASAWRARRALQGAVLTEESTTAPVSLARATLEQRLVTLPEKIAELRTYLDEVVVNVRAAGDVEAAAAEVEDAHRDALTKVTEAERRAAAAERTARLAEERAQRAEREREEADTVAEDALAETGRAREETAAQLDRVRAEADAAVAHAQQQLAAETEQHLNELATRDAAIDNARQDASAARAETASAQAAERAAAETAAHERALATQLRTELDQTRREAQEERRQLQAETDTAHQAAQHAAAQEAVTRADLAAAQAELAAARRALETERNTSAALAGDLERTRAEARAEREALRVEHAEHLAQARHSAEERAQALTEALTAEREVAETYRSHFAAAQADAGDPAPTRRRRDPTTTTGQRDKA
;
A
#
# COMPACT_ATOMS: atom_id res chain seq x y z
N MET A 1 51.17 95.79 0.55
CA MET A 1 52.53 95.79 -0.04
C MET A 1 52.37 96.32 -1.46
N THR A 2 52.07 97.61 -1.63
CA THR A 2 52.99 98.74 -1.40
C THR A 2 54.22 98.52 -2.29
N ASP A 3 54.17 99.04 -3.53
CA ASP A 3 54.88 100.27 -3.94
C ASP A 3 56.38 99.94 -4.13
N LEU A 4 57.03 100.22 -5.26
CA LEU A 4 57.45 101.57 -5.62
C LEU A 4 57.93 101.63 -7.07
N ALA A 5 57.34 102.54 -7.83
CA ALA A 5 57.97 103.14 -9.00
C ALA A 5 59.20 103.95 -8.54
N HIS A 6 60.32 103.85 -9.26
CA HIS A 6 61.50 104.68 -9.05
C HIS A 6 61.69 105.64 -10.25
N PRO A 7 61.69 106.97 -10.05
CA PRO A 7 61.88 107.96 -11.12
C PRO A 7 63.36 108.31 -11.26
N GLY A 8 64.00 107.86 -12.34
CA GLY A 8 65.41 108.14 -12.65
C GLY A 8 65.54 109.12 -13.82
N GLY A 9 65.64 110.42 -13.52
CA GLY A 9 65.76 111.48 -14.52
C GLY A 9 67.08 111.53 -15.30
N SER A 10 66.99 112.10 -16.51
CA SER A 10 68.06 112.80 -17.26
C SER A 10 69.24 112.01 -17.86
N LYS A 11 69.15 110.69 -18.08
CA LYS A 11 70.26 109.90 -18.67
C LYS A 11 69.97 109.18 -19.99
N ASP A 12 68.90 109.54 -20.69
CA ASP A 12 68.55 108.93 -21.97
C ASP A 12 68.81 109.84 -23.17
N ARG A 13 69.78 110.77 -23.15
CA ARG A 13 70.16 111.58 -24.33
C ARG A 13 71.49 111.14 -24.92
N CYS A 14 71.58 111.20 -26.25
CA CYS A 14 72.78 110.86 -27.00
C CYS A 14 73.95 111.79 -26.63
N ASN A 15 75.11 111.21 -26.33
CA ASN A 15 76.32 111.94 -25.91
C ASN A 15 77.20 112.42 -27.09
N TYR A 16 76.60 112.62 -28.27
CA TYR A 16 77.26 113.19 -29.46
C TYR A 16 77.10 114.73 -29.44
N PRO A 17 78.15 115.53 -29.74
CA PRO A 17 78.06 116.99 -29.68
C PRO A 17 76.92 117.54 -30.55
N GLY A 18 75.99 118.30 -29.96
CA GLY A 18 74.86 118.90 -30.68
C GLY A 18 73.64 117.99 -30.89
N CYS A 19 73.67 116.73 -30.46
CA CYS A 19 72.52 115.82 -30.56
C CYS A 19 71.63 115.87 -29.31
N THR A 20 70.31 116.03 -29.49
CA THR A 20 69.32 116.03 -28.39
C THR A 20 68.44 114.77 -28.36
N ARG A 21 68.65 113.83 -29.31
CA ARG A 21 67.87 112.60 -29.49
C ARG A 21 68.09 111.61 -28.34
N PRO A 22 67.12 110.72 -28.07
CA PRO A 22 67.28 109.74 -27.03
C PRO A 22 68.34 108.68 -27.38
N SER A 23 69.06 108.19 -26.38
CA SER A 23 70.01 107.09 -26.54
C SER A 23 69.27 105.78 -26.84
N ARG A 24 69.85 104.92 -27.69
CA ARG A 24 69.21 103.66 -28.07
C ARG A 24 69.39 102.60 -26.98
N PRO A 25 68.34 101.85 -26.57
CA PRO A 25 68.50 100.65 -25.75
C PRO A 25 69.29 99.58 -26.53
N ASP A 26 70.36 99.05 -25.95
CA ASP A 26 71.17 97.99 -26.58
C ASP A 26 70.36 96.67 -26.59
N PRO A 27 70.10 96.06 -27.76
CA PRO A 27 69.28 94.85 -27.86
C PRO A 27 69.98 93.57 -27.34
N ALA A 28 71.30 93.57 -27.08
CA ALA A 28 72.05 92.33 -26.83
C ALA A 28 72.60 92.16 -25.39
N THR A 29 72.74 93.22 -24.58
CA THR A 29 73.47 93.13 -23.30
C THR A 29 72.81 93.81 -22.09
N GLY A 30 71.60 94.36 -22.22
CA GLY A 30 70.84 94.93 -21.09
C GLY A 30 71.47 96.16 -20.41
N ARG A 31 72.59 96.70 -20.93
CA ARG A 31 73.16 97.98 -20.53
C ARG A 31 72.78 99.06 -21.56
N PRO A 32 72.23 100.22 -21.16
CA PRO A 32 71.83 101.25 -22.11
C PRO A 32 73.05 101.81 -22.86
N SER A 33 72.97 101.84 -24.20
CA SER A 33 74.01 102.48 -25.02
C SER A 33 73.98 104.00 -24.81
N ARG A 34 75.12 104.69 -24.96
CA ARG A 34 75.24 106.14 -24.70
C ARG A 34 74.99 107.03 -25.94
N TYR A 35 74.67 106.44 -27.08
CA TYR A 35 74.51 107.15 -28.36
C TYR A 35 73.24 106.68 -29.09
N CYS A 36 72.73 107.48 -30.03
CA CYS A 36 71.48 107.13 -30.76
C CYS A 36 71.71 106.25 -31.99
N GLU A 37 72.97 106.07 -32.43
CA GLU A 37 73.35 105.28 -33.61
C GLU A 37 72.66 105.70 -34.92
N GLN A 38 72.14 106.92 -34.98
CA GLN A 38 71.57 107.49 -36.19
C GLN A 38 72.51 108.54 -36.79
N PRO A 39 72.50 108.70 -38.13
CA PRO A 39 73.13 109.84 -38.78
C PRO A 39 72.33 111.13 -38.54
N ASP A 40 72.99 112.28 -38.71
CA ASP A 40 72.35 113.59 -38.67
C ASP A 40 71.35 113.77 -39.82
N SER A 41 70.35 114.64 -39.63
CA SER A 41 69.33 114.94 -40.65
C SER A 41 69.89 115.53 -41.95
N SER A 42 71.13 116.00 -41.93
CA SER A 42 71.90 116.49 -43.09
C SER A 42 72.77 115.42 -43.76
N GLY A 43 72.63 114.14 -43.39
CA GLY A 43 73.47 113.04 -43.92
C GLY A 43 74.84 112.93 -43.25
N GLY A 44 74.98 113.43 -42.01
CA GLY A 44 76.22 113.42 -41.25
C GLY A 44 76.63 112.05 -40.66
N PRO A 45 77.79 111.96 -39.99
CA PRO A 45 78.32 110.71 -39.42
C PRO A 45 77.35 110.07 -38.41
N ILE A 46 77.29 108.74 -38.39
CA ILE A 46 76.47 108.00 -37.41
C ILE A 46 76.94 108.30 -35.99
N HIS A 47 76.02 108.64 -35.08
CA HIS A 47 76.34 108.95 -33.68
C HIS A 47 76.74 107.70 -32.91
N ASN A 48 78.04 107.47 -32.80
CA ASN A 48 78.65 106.42 -31.98
C ASN A 48 79.93 106.95 -31.32
N ARG A 49 80.57 106.13 -30.47
CA ARG A 49 81.77 106.51 -29.70
C ARG A 49 82.92 107.00 -30.59
N ALA A 50 83.14 106.36 -31.73
CA ALA A 50 84.23 106.70 -32.65
C ALA A 50 83.98 108.04 -33.34
N SER A 51 82.74 108.31 -33.75
CA SER A 51 82.33 109.58 -34.37
C SER A 51 82.39 110.75 -33.37
N ALA A 52 81.96 110.53 -32.12
CA ALA A 52 81.97 111.54 -31.08
C ALA A 52 83.39 111.97 -30.67
N TRP A 53 84.36 111.05 -30.69
CA TRP A 53 85.76 111.37 -30.45
C TRP A 53 86.36 112.24 -31.56
N ARG A 54 86.06 111.92 -32.84
CA ARG A 54 86.48 112.76 -33.99
C ARG A 54 85.87 114.16 -33.94
N ALA A 55 84.58 114.28 -33.62
CA ALA A 55 83.90 115.57 -33.50
C ALA A 55 84.49 116.45 -32.37
N ARG A 56 84.85 115.86 -31.22
CA ARG A 56 85.51 116.59 -30.13
C ARG A 56 86.92 117.07 -30.47
N ARG A 57 87.69 116.27 -31.22
CA ARG A 57 89.03 116.66 -31.66
C ARG A 57 89.02 117.79 -32.69
N ALA A 58 87.99 117.85 -33.54
CA ALA A 58 87.78 118.97 -34.45
C ALA A 58 87.42 120.29 -33.73
N LEU A 59 86.80 120.22 -32.54
CA LEU A 59 86.44 121.38 -31.71
C LEU A 59 87.58 121.90 -30.81
N GLN A 60 88.67 121.13 -30.63
CA GLN A 60 89.82 121.49 -29.77
C GLN A 60 91.09 121.87 -30.56
N GLY A 61 90.99 122.11 -31.86
CA GLY A 61 92.12 122.39 -32.77
C GLY A 61 92.41 123.86 -33.08
N ALA A 62 92.24 124.79 -32.13
CA ALA A 62 92.59 126.21 -32.30
C ALA A 62 93.11 126.80 -30.98
N VAL A 63 94.11 127.72 -31.02
CA VAL A 63 94.82 128.48 -29.92
C VAL A 63 96.25 127.90 -29.64
N LEU A 64 97.43 128.50 -29.92
CA LEU A 64 98.00 129.86 -30.21
C LEU A 64 99.35 129.67 -30.99
N THR A 65 99.72 130.32 -32.11
CA THR A 65 100.07 131.72 -32.51
C THR A 65 101.47 132.26 -32.11
N GLU A 66 102.22 132.63 -33.17
CA GLU A 66 103.47 133.40 -33.28
C GLU A 66 103.29 134.90 -32.93
N GLU A 67 104.39 135.66 -32.74
CA GLU A 67 104.64 136.87 -33.55
C GLU A 67 106.01 137.55 -33.31
N SER A 68 106.63 137.98 -34.42
CA SER A 68 107.78 138.89 -34.52
C SER A 68 107.32 140.08 -35.37
N THR A 69 107.69 141.32 -35.04
CA THR A 69 107.85 142.40 -36.05
C THR A 69 108.65 143.59 -35.52
N THR A 70 109.37 144.22 -36.46
CA THR A 70 110.32 145.33 -36.35
C THR A 70 109.65 146.70 -36.54
N ALA A 71 110.02 147.71 -35.72
CA ALA A 71 109.60 149.12 -35.86
C ALA A 71 110.67 150.11 -35.26
N PRO A 72 110.74 151.38 -35.71
CA PRO A 72 111.95 152.24 -35.73
C PRO A 72 112.51 152.81 -34.40
N VAL A 73 113.76 153.25 -34.51
CA VAL A 73 114.84 153.34 -33.49
C VAL A 73 114.67 154.39 -32.36
N SER A 74 113.76 155.35 -32.48
CA SER A 74 113.50 156.33 -31.40
C SER A 74 112.63 155.77 -30.27
N LEU A 75 111.75 154.81 -30.59
CA LEU A 75 111.04 154.01 -29.58
C LEU A 75 111.95 152.90 -29.03
N ALA A 76 112.98 152.49 -29.79
CA ALA A 76 114.03 151.58 -29.33
C ALA A 76 114.88 152.16 -28.19
N ARG A 77 115.02 153.49 -28.05
CA ARG A 77 115.77 154.09 -26.95
C ARG A 77 114.95 154.15 -25.65
N ALA A 78 113.67 154.50 -25.74
CA ALA A 78 112.73 154.43 -24.62
C ALA A 78 112.46 152.98 -24.18
N THR A 79 112.37 152.04 -25.14
CA THR A 79 112.27 150.61 -24.83
C THR A 79 113.60 149.99 -24.43
N LEU A 80 114.77 150.54 -24.80
CA LEU A 80 116.07 150.10 -24.27
C LEU A 80 116.24 150.54 -22.82
N GLU A 81 115.79 151.74 -22.46
CA GLU A 81 115.81 152.21 -21.07
C GLU A 81 114.84 151.38 -20.21
N GLN A 82 113.65 151.09 -20.74
CA GLN A 82 112.70 150.17 -20.08
C GLN A 82 113.18 148.70 -20.07
N ARG A 83 113.92 148.25 -21.09
CA ARG A 83 114.55 146.92 -21.13
C ARG A 83 115.77 146.84 -20.22
N LEU A 84 116.49 147.92 -19.97
CA LEU A 84 117.59 147.97 -19.00
C LEU A 84 117.06 148.05 -17.55
N VAL A 85 115.89 148.66 -17.34
CA VAL A 85 115.18 148.63 -16.04
C VAL A 85 114.57 147.25 -15.75
N THR A 86 114.10 146.52 -16.76
CA THR A 86 113.54 145.16 -16.61
C THR A 86 114.56 144.03 -16.77
N LEU A 87 115.79 144.32 -17.23
CA LEU A 87 116.86 143.32 -17.35
C LEU A 87 117.22 142.65 -16.01
N PRO A 88 117.31 143.36 -14.87
CA PRO A 88 117.55 142.72 -13.57
C PRO A 88 116.41 141.76 -13.21
N GLU A 89 115.17 142.09 -13.57
CA GLU A 89 113.99 141.27 -13.31
C GLU A 89 113.98 140.01 -14.20
N LYS A 90 114.37 140.13 -15.47
CA LYS A 90 114.51 138.96 -16.38
C LYS A 90 115.72 138.09 -16.08
N ILE A 91 116.81 138.66 -15.57
CA ILE A 91 117.94 137.89 -15.03
C ILE A 91 117.55 137.21 -13.72
N ALA A 92 116.71 137.85 -12.90
CA ALA A 92 116.15 137.24 -11.70
C ALA A 92 115.22 136.06 -12.07
N GLU A 93 114.33 136.22 -13.06
CA GLU A 93 113.50 135.11 -13.57
C GLU A 93 114.34 133.97 -14.15
N LEU A 94 115.38 134.27 -14.95
CA LEU A 94 116.27 133.23 -15.49
C LEU A 94 117.03 132.52 -14.37
N ARG A 95 117.44 133.25 -13.34
CA ARG A 95 118.06 132.67 -12.14
C ARG A 95 117.05 131.81 -11.38
N THR A 96 115.81 132.25 -11.21
CA THR A 96 114.73 131.47 -10.60
C THR A 96 114.47 130.18 -11.40
N TYR A 97 114.44 130.25 -12.73
CA TYR A 97 114.26 129.09 -13.59
C TYR A 97 115.46 128.13 -13.52
N LEU A 98 116.69 128.64 -13.54
CA LEU A 98 117.89 127.80 -13.37
C LEU A 98 117.96 127.21 -11.96
N ASP A 99 117.56 127.95 -10.93
CA ASP A 99 117.43 127.45 -9.57
C ASP A 99 116.33 126.37 -9.50
N GLU A 100 115.20 126.53 -10.18
CA GLU A 100 114.14 125.51 -10.34
C GLU A 100 114.65 124.27 -11.07
N VAL A 101 115.40 124.42 -12.15
CA VAL A 101 115.99 123.30 -12.89
C VAL A 101 117.01 122.57 -12.01
N VAL A 102 117.84 123.28 -11.24
CA VAL A 102 118.75 122.67 -10.27
C VAL A 102 117.99 121.97 -9.14
N VAL A 103 116.88 122.54 -8.66
CA VAL A 103 115.97 121.89 -7.69
C VAL A 103 115.37 120.62 -8.27
N ASN A 104 114.89 120.66 -9.52
CA ASN A 104 114.30 119.51 -10.20
C ASN A 104 115.34 118.44 -10.56
N VAL A 105 116.57 118.81 -10.92
CA VAL A 105 117.68 117.87 -11.15
C VAL A 105 118.15 117.28 -9.83
N ARG A 106 118.15 118.04 -8.73
CA ARG A 106 118.41 117.50 -7.38
C ARG A 106 117.31 116.55 -6.94
N ALA A 107 116.03 116.87 -7.19
CA ALA A 107 114.91 116.00 -6.88
C ALA A 107 114.88 114.74 -7.76
N ALA A 108 115.20 114.85 -9.05
CA ALA A 108 115.29 113.71 -9.97
C ALA A 108 116.57 112.86 -9.78
N GLY A 109 117.63 113.48 -9.27
CA GLY A 109 118.90 112.85 -8.89
C GLY A 109 118.95 112.40 -7.43
N ASP A 110 117.87 112.59 -6.67
CA ASP A 110 117.71 112.08 -5.32
C ASP A 110 117.44 110.57 -5.40
N VAL A 111 118.52 109.81 -5.55
CA VAL A 111 118.50 108.35 -5.62
C VAL A 111 117.95 107.77 -4.31
N GLU A 112 118.05 108.48 -3.18
CA GLU A 112 117.49 108.05 -1.89
C GLU A 112 115.97 108.21 -1.87
N ALA A 113 115.42 109.32 -2.39
CA ALA A 113 113.97 109.49 -2.55
C ALA A 113 113.38 108.48 -3.57
N ALA A 114 114.06 108.26 -4.71
CA ALA A 114 113.65 107.26 -5.68
C ALA A 114 113.73 105.83 -5.13
N ALA A 115 114.76 105.51 -4.33
CA ALA A 115 114.86 104.24 -3.62
C ALA A 115 113.75 104.08 -2.58
N ALA A 116 113.40 105.13 -1.84
CA ALA A 116 112.30 105.12 -0.88
C ALA A 116 110.94 104.89 -1.55
N GLU A 117 110.67 105.49 -2.71
CA GLU A 117 109.47 105.25 -3.51
C GLU A 117 109.42 103.82 -4.07
N VAL A 118 110.55 103.29 -4.55
CA VAL A 118 110.64 101.89 -5.01
C VAL A 118 110.45 100.92 -3.85
N GLU A 119 111.02 101.19 -2.68
CA GLU A 119 110.82 100.37 -1.48
C GLU A 119 109.37 100.44 -0.98
N ASP A 120 108.73 101.61 -1.04
CA ASP A 120 107.32 101.76 -0.68
C ASP A 120 106.41 101.05 -1.67
N ALA A 121 106.66 101.20 -2.97
CA ALA A 121 105.99 100.45 -4.03
C ALA A 121 106.25 98.94 -3.91
N HIS A 122 107.44 98.52 -3.49
CA HIS A 122 107.77 97.13 -3.22
C HIS A 122 107.03 96.60 -1.99
N ARG A 123 106.96 97.38 -0.91
CA ARG A 123 106.17 97.05 0.30
C ARG A 123 104.68 96.95 -0.01
N ASP A 124 104.13 97.88 -0.79
CA ASP A 124 102.75 97.85 -1.26
C ASP A 124 102.49 96.67 -2.21
N ALA A 125 103.41 96.37 -3.13
CA ALA A 125 103.33 95.21 -4.01
C ALA A 125 103.35 93.89 -3.21
N LEU A 126 104.26 93.75 -2.24
CA LEU A 126 104.29 92.58 -1.34
C LEU A 126 103.00 92.49 -0.51
N THR A 127 102.47 93.62 -0.03
CA THR A 127 101.20 93.64 0.69
C THR A 127 100.04 93.18 -0.20
N LYS A 128 99.97 93.66 -1.45
CA LYS A 128 98.96 93.23 -2.43
C LYS A 128 99.09 91.76 -2.82
N VAL A 129 100.32 91.26 -2.98
CA VAL A 129 100.57 89.84 -3.25
C VAL A 129 100.13 88.98 -2.07
N THR A 130 100.53 89.33 -0.85
CA THR A 130 100.12 88.58 0.35
C THR A 130 98.61 88.64 0.59
N GLU A 131 97.94 89.76 0.31
CA GLU A 131 96.48 89.86 0.37
C GLU A 131 95.81 89.02 -0.73
N ALA A 132 96.34 89.04 -1.96
CA ALA A 132 95.85 88.22 -3.06
C ALA A 132 96.02 86.72 -2.77
N GLU A 133 97.17 86.31 -2.22
CA GLU A 133 97.44 84.94 -1.77
C GLU A 133 96.48 84.53 -0.64
N ARG A 134 96.22 85.41 0.35
CA ARG A 134 95.23 85.15 1.40
C ARG A 134 93.82 84.98 0.81
N ARG A 135 93.43 85.83 -0.14
CA ARG A 135 92.14 85.73 -0.84
C ARG A 135 92.05 84.45 -1.67
N ALA A 136 93.11 84.08 -2.39
CA ALA A 136 93.19 82.85 -3.17
C ALA A 136 93.08 81.61 -2.26
N ALA A 137 93.84 81.56 -1.17
CA ALA A 137 93.79 80.47 -0.21
C ALA A 137 92.42 80.36 0.48
N ALA A 138 91.77 81.49 0.79
CA ALA A 138 90.41 81.50 1.34
C ALA A 138 89.37 81.01 0.33
N ALA A 139 89.49 81.42 -0.94
CA ALA A 139 88.64 80.95 -2.03
C ALA A 139 88.82 79.45 -2.27
N GLU A 140 90.06 78.95 -2.26
CA GLU A 140 90.35 77.53 -2.42
C GLU A 140 89.77 76.70 -1.28
N ARG A 141 89.94 77.13 -0.01
CA ARG A 141 89.30 76.44 1.13
C ARG A 141 87.79 76.44 1.01
N THR A 142 87.19 77.55 0.58
CA THR A 142 85.74 77.64 0.39
C THR A 142 85.27 76.72 -0.73
N ALA A 143 86.02 76.64 -1.85
CA ALA A 143 85.75 75.73 -2.95
C ALA A 143 85.85 74.27 -2.53
N ARG A 144 86.90 73.88 -1.79
CA ARG A 144 87.04 72.52 -1.24
C ARG A 144 85.89 72.15 -0.31
N LEU A 145 85.51 73.04 0.62
CA LEU A 145 84.38 72.80 1.51
C LEU A 145 83.03 72.77 0.76
N ALA A 146 82.89 73.48 -0.36
CA ALA A 146 81.70 73.40 -1.21
C ALA A 146 81.66 72.07 -1.96
N GLU A 147 82.80 71.63 -2.50
CA GLU A 147 82.98 70.35 -3.18
C GLU A 147 82.71 69.18 -2.23
N GLU A 148 83.28 69.18 -1.02
CA GLU A 148 83.03 68.16 0.00
C GLU A 148 81.55 68.07 0.38
N ARG A 149 80.84 69.21 0.46
CA ARG A 149 79.39 69.24 0.70
C ARG A 149 78.60 68.70 -0.50
N ALA A 150 79.00 69.03 -1.73
CA ALA A 150 78.38 68.53 -2.95
C ALA A 150 78.52 67.00 -3.05
N GLN A 151 79.75 66.49 -2.87
CA GLN A 151 80.03 65.05 -2.86
C GLN A 151 79.30 64.33 -1.73
N ARG A 152 79.17 64.94 -0.54
CA ARG A 152 78.37 64.36 0.54
C ARG A 152 76.89 64.30 0.18
N ALA A 153 76.34 65.37 -0.39
CA ALA A 153 74.95 65.40 -0.82
C ALA A 153 74.66 64.43 -1.96
N GLU A 154 75.62 64.19 -2.86
CA GLU A 154 75.54 63.19 -3.92
C GLU A 154 75.51 61.78 -3.32
N ARG A 155 76.43 61.45 -2.40
CA ARG A 155 76.40 60.17 -1.68
C ARG A 155 75.10 59.96 -0.90
N GLU A 156 74.61 60.97 -0.18
CA GLU A 156 73.34 60.88 0.55
C GLU A 156 72.14 60.66 -0.40
N ARG A 157 72.19 61.20 -1.64
CA ARG A 157 71.19 60.92 -2.68
C ARG A 157 71.30 59.50 -3.22
N GLU A 158 72.51 59.05 -3.57
CA GLU A 158 72.75 57.68 -4.05
C GLU A 158 72.32 56.63 -3.01
N GLU A 159 72.62 56.87 -1.72
CA GLU A 159 72.16 56.03 -0.61
C GLU A 159 70.63 56.05 -0.51
N ALA A 160 70.00 57.22 -0.61
CA ALA A 160 68.54 57.35 -0.57
C ALA A 160 67.85 56.65 -1.76
N ASP A 161 68.42 56.78 -2.97
CA ASP A 161 67.92 56.13 -4.18
C ASP A 161 68.06 54.60 -4.06
N THR A 162 69.21 54.11 -3.55
CA THR A 162 69.41 52.68 -3.28
C THR A 162 68.39 52.15 -2.28
N VAL A 163 68.16 52.85 -1.16
CA VAL A 163 67.16 52.46 -0.16
C VAL A 163 65.74 52.48 -0.74
N ALA A 164 65.43 53.44 -1.62
CA ALA A 164 64.14 53.52 -2.29
C ALA A 164 63.93 52.36 -3.28
N GLU A 165 64.96 52.01 -4.06
CA GLU A 165 64.94 50.86 -4.98
C GLU A 165 64.77 49.55 -4.22
N ASP A 166 65.52 49.34 -3.13
CA ASP A 166 65.42 48.15 -2.29
C ASP A 166 64.02 48.03 -1.66
N ALA A 167 63.44 49.14 -1.17
CA ALA A 167 62.09 49.15 -0.62
C ALA A 167 61.03 48.84 -1.69
N LEU A 168 61.18 49.35 -2.91
CA LEU A 168 60.30 49.01 -4.04
C LEU A 168 60.44 47.53 -4.44
N ALA A 169 61.65 46.99 -4.45
CA ALA A 169 61.90 45.58 -4.74
C ALA A 169 61.34 44.66 -3.65
N GLU A 170 61.46 45.01 -2.37
CA GLU A 170 60.88 44.25 -1.26
C GLU A 170 59.35 44.29 -1.29
N THR A 171 58.74 45.45 -1.52
CA THR A 171 57.27 45.56 -1.66
C THR A 171 56.76 44.81 -2.89
N GLY A 172 57.53 44.78 -3.99
CA GLY A 172 57.26 43.93 -5.15
C GLY A 172 57.23 42.45 -4.79
N ARG A 173 58.28 41.95 -4.13
CA ARG A 173 58.37 40.56 -3.66
C ARG A 173 57.22 40.19 -2.70
N ALA A 174 56.91 41.06 -1.75
CA ALA A 174 55.81 40.84 -0.81
C ALA A 174 54.45 40.76 -1.51
N ARG A 175 54.21 41.58 -2.55
CA ARG A 175 52.99 41.53 -3.36
C ARG A 175 52.90 40.25 -4.18
N GLU A 176 54.00 39.82 -4.79
CA GLU A 176 54.03 38.56 -5.55
C GLU A 176 53.80 37.35 -4.64
N GLU A 177 54.43 37.32 -3.47
CA GLU A 177 54.24 36.24 -2.51
C GLU A 177 52.80 36.19 -1.99
N THR A 178 52.24 37.34 -1.62
CA THR A 178 50.84 37.40 -1.15
C THR A 178 49.84 37.04 -2.25
N ALA A 179 50.08 37.46 -3.50
CA ALA A 179 49.28 37.02 -4.63
C ALA A 179 49.34 35.49 -4.82
N ALA A 180 50.54 34.89 -4.77
CA ALA A 180 50.72 33.45 -4.86
C ALA A 180 50.10 32.69 -3.67
N GLN A 181 50.11 33.26 -2.47
CA GLN A 181 49.41 32.69 -1.31
C GLN A 181 47.88 32.76 -1.50
N LEU A 182 47.34 33.87 -1.98
CA LEU A 182 45.90 34.01 -2.26
C LEU A 182 45.44 33.04 -3.34
N ASP A 183 46.21 32.87 -4.41
CA ASP A 183 45.86 31.92 -5.47
C ASP A 183 45.93 30.46 -4.98
N ARG A 184 46.89 30.13 -4.11
CA ARG A 184 46.93 28.81 -3.45
C ARG A 184 45.71 28.58 -2.55
N VAL A 185 45.37 29.54 -1.69
CA VAL A 185 44.20 29.43 -0.80
C VAL A 185 42.89 29.31 -1.61
N ARG A 186 42.77 30.06 -2.72
CA ARG A 186 41.62 29.93 -3.63
C ARG A 186 41.55 28.54 -4.26
N ALA A 187 42.67 28.03 -4.79
CA ALA A 187 42.70 26.69 -5.38
C ALA A 187 42.38 25.59 -4.36
N GLU A 188 42.88 25.71 -3.13
CA GLU A 188 42.55 24.80 -2.02
C GLU A 188 41.07 24.89 -1.63
N ALA A 189 40.51 26.11 -1.56
CA ALA A 189 39.09 26.31 -1.29
C ALA A 189 38.20 25.72 -2.38
N ASP A 190 38.53 25.95 -3.66
CA ASP A 190 37.79 25.40 -4.80
C ASP A 190 37.85 23.87 -4.80
N ALA A 191 39.03 23.29 -4.51
CA ALA A 191 39.19 21.84 -4.38
C ALA A 191 38.38 21.28 -3.20
N ALA A 192 38.38 21.95 -2.04
CA ALA A 192 37.59 21.55 -0.88
C ALA A 192 36.08 21.62 -1.15
N VAL A 193 35.61 22.66 -1.83
CA VAL A 193 34.20 22.80 -2.24
C VAL A 193 33.81 21.71 -3.24
N ALA A 194 34.64 21.44 -4.25
CA ALA A 194 34.39 20.37 -5.21
C ALA A 194 34.34 19.00 -4.53
N HIS A 195 35.24 18.74 -3.57
CA HIS A 195 35.23 17.51 -2.80
C HIS A 195 33.96 17.37 -1.93
N ALA A 196 33.56 18.43 -1.24
CA ALA A 196 32.35 18.44 -0.42
C ALA A 196 31.08 18.23 -1.27
N GLN A 197 31.02 18.82 -2.47
CA GLN A 197 29.93 18.60 -3.42
C GLN A 197 29.88 17.15 -3.92
N GLN A 198 31.03 16.54 -4.22
CA GLN A 198 31.11 15.13 -4.61
C GLN A 198 30.66 14.20 -3.48
N GLN A 199 31.10 14.47 -2.24
CA GLN A 199 30.66 13.71 -1.07
C GLN A 199 29.16 13.85 -0.86
N LEU A 200 28.61 15.06 -0.91
CA LEU A 200 27.18 15.29 -0.77
C LEU A 200 26.37 14.58 -1.87
N ALA A 201 26.85 14.60 -3.12
CA ALA A 201 26.21 13.88 -4.22
C ALA A 201 26.22 12.37 -3.99
N ALA A 202 27.36 11.80 -3.57
CA ALA A 202 27.49 10.38 -3.28
C ALA A 202 26.59 9.94 -2.11
N GLU A 203 26.57 10.70 -1.02
CA GLU A 203 25.69 10.43 0.14
C GLU A 203 24.21 10.56 -0.25
N THR A 204 23.86 11.54 -1.08
CA THR A 204 22.49 11.69 -1.59
C THR A 204 22.07 10.49 -2.44
N GLU A 205 22.95 10.02 -3.32
CA GLU A 205 22.69 8.82 -4.14
C GLU A 205 22.56 7.56 -3.28
N GLN A 206 23.44 7.38 -2.29
CA GLN A 206 23.34 6.29 -1.32
C GLN A 206 22.01 6.32 -0.56
N HIS A 207 21.61 7.49 -0.06
CA HIS A 207 20.35 7.63 0.67
C HIS A 207 19.13 7.34 -0.21
N LEU A 208 19.14 7.80 -1.47
CA LEU A 208 18.08 7.48 -2.42
C LEU A 208 18.02 5.98 -2.72
N ASN A 209 19.16 5.30 -2.85
CA ASN A 209 19.23 3.85 -3.04
C ASN A 209 18.73 3.08 -1.80
N GLU A 210 19.04 3.54 -0.59
CA GLU A 210 18.52 2.98 0.66
C GLU A 210 17.00 3.14 0.75
N LEU A 211 16.47 4.33 0.41
CA LEU A 211 15.03 4.57 0.36
C LEU A 211 14.34 3.68 -0.66
N ALA A 212 14.89 3.56 -1.88
CA ALA A 212 14.36 2.67 -2.91
C ALA A 212 14.35 1.21 -2.46
N THR A 213 15.43 0.75 -1.80
CA THR A 213 15.52 -0.61 -1.24
C THR A 213 14.49 -0.84 -0.14
N ARG A 214 14.31 0.13 0.76
CA ARG A 214 13.32 0.07 1.83
C ARG A 214 11.89 0.03 1.28
N ASP A 215 11.59 0.86 0.29
CA ASP A 215 10.26 0.93 -0.31
C ASP A 215 9.93 -0.38 -1.06
N ALA A 216 10.90 -0.95 -1.78
CA ALA A 216 10.76 -2.29 -2.37
C ALA A 216 10.51 -3.37 -1.31
N ALA A 217 11.21 -3.32 -0.17
CA ALA A 217 11.00 -4.26 0.94
C ALA A 217 9.59 -4.11 1.56
N ILE A 218 9.08 -2.89 1.69
CA ILE A 218 7.72 -2.61 2.18
C ILE A 218 6.68 -3.17 1.21
N ASP A 219 6.86 -2.96 -0.09
CA ASP A 219 5.91 -3.46 -1.10
C ASP A 219 5.92 -4.99 -1.18
N ASN A 220 7.09 -5.63 -1.09
CA ASN A 220 7.18 -7.08 -0.97
C ASN A 220 6.47 -7.58 0.30
N ALA A 221 6.71 -6.97 1.46
CA ALA A 221 6.05 -7.35 2.71
C ALA A 221 4.52 -7.18 2.64
N ARG A 222 4.02 -6.16 1.92
CA ARG A 222 2.58 -5.97 1.67
C ARG A 222 2.01 -7.06 0.77
N GLN A 223 2.73 -7.43 -0.29
CA GLN A 223 2.34 -8.51 -1.19
C GLN A 223 2.27 -9.84 -0.42
N ASP A 224 3.31 -10.18 0.36
CA ASP A 224 3.35 -11.37 1.20
C ASP A 224 2.20 -11.40 2.22
N ALA A 225 1.95 -10.28 2.90
CA ALA A 225 0.83 -10.17 3.83
C ALA A 225 -0.53 -10.33 3.13
N SER A 226 -0.68 -9.83 1.90
CA SER A 226 -1.90 -10.02 1.11
C SER A 226 -2.09 -11.47 0.66
N ALA A 227 -1.01 -12.15 0.27
CA ALA A 227 -1.01 -13.56 -0.10
C ALA A 227 -1.37 -14.44 1.10
N ALA A 228 -0.73 -14.21 2.26
CA ALA A 228 -1.02 -14.95 3.50
C ALA A 228 -2.48 -14.76 3.96
N ARG A 229 -3.05 -13.55 3.79
CA ARG A 229 -4.47 -13.28 4.08
C ARG A 229 -5.38 -14.04 3.11
N ALA A 230 -5.06 -14.07 1.82
CA ALA A 230 -5.83 -14.81 0.82
C ALA A 230 -5.79 -16.32 1.09
N GLU A 231 -4.62 -16.87 1.42
CA GLU A 231 -4.46 -18.27 1.83
C GLU A 231 -5.27 -18.60 3.09
N THR A 232 -5.20 -17.74 4.11
CA THR A 232 -5.97 -17.91 5.35
C THR A 232 -7.48 -17.86 5.08
N ALA A 233 -7.94 -16.92 4.25
CA ALA A 233 -9.34 -16.82 3.87
C ALA A 233 -9.81 -18.06 3.08
N SER A 234 -8.97 -18.57 2.17
CA SER A 234 -9.22 -19.81 1.43
C SER A 234 -9.30 -21.03 2.35
N ALA A 235 -8.38 -21.15 3.31
CA ALA A 235 -8.39 -22.22 4.31
C ALA A 235 -9.64 -22.17 5.18
N GLN A 236 -10.03 -20.98 5.65
CA GLN A 236 -11.27 -20.80 6.43
C GLN A 236 -12.53 -21.12 5.61
N ALA A 237 -12.56 -20.76 4.32
CA ALA A 237 -13.67 -21.12 3.43
C ALA A 237 -13.76 -22.63 3.23
N ALA A 238 -12.62 -23.31 3.04
CA ALA A 238 -12.55 -24.77 2.92
C ALA A 238 -12.99 -25.47 4.22
N GLU A 239 -12.58 -24.97 5.38
CA GLU A 239 -13.01 -25.50 6.68
C GLU A 239 -14.53 -25.36 6.88
N ARG A 240 -15.10 -24.20 6.56
CA ARG A 240 -16.56 -23.97 6.64
C ARG A 240 -17.32 -24.91 5.70
N ALA A 241 -16.87 -25.05 4.45
CA ALA A 241 -17.50 -25.95 3.48
C ALA A 241 -17.43 -27.42 3.93
N ALA A 242 -16.29 -27.84 4.51
CA ALA A 242 -16.13 -29.18 5.07
C ALA A 242 -17.05 -29.38 6.30
N ALA A 243 -17.16 -28.38 7.17
CA ALA A 243 -18.05 -28.44 8.34
C ALA A 243 -19.53 -28.49 7.96
N GLU A 244 -19.95 -27.71 6.95
CA GLU A 244 -21.30 -27.74 6.38
C GLU A 244 -21.61 -29.10 5.75
N THR A 245 -20.68 -29.65 4.97
CA THR A 245 -20.81 -30.99 4.37
C THR A 245 -20.96 -32.05 5.45
N ALA A 246 -20.09 -32.04 6.47
CA ALA A 246 -20.15 -32.98 7.59
C ALA A 246 -21.45 -32.82 8.40
N ALA A 247 -21.96 -31.60 8.58
CA ALA A 247 -23.24 -31.36 9.24
C ALA A 247 -24.42 -31.92 8.42
N HIS A 248 -24.39 -31.73 7.10
CA HIS A 248 -25.39 -32.28 6.19
C HIS A 248 -25.39 -33.81 6.20
N GLU A 249 -24.22 -34.44 6.12
CA GLU A 249 -24.09 -35.91 6.21
C GLU A 249 -24.62 -36.46 7.54
N ARG A 250 -24.34 -35.79 8.67
CA ARG A 250 -24.87 -36.19 9.98
C ARG A 250 -26.40 -36.04 10.06
N ALA A 251 -26.95 -34.98 9.47
CA ALA A 251 -28.40 -34.77 9.41
C ALA A 251 -29.07 -35.86 8.57
N LEU A 252 -28.52 -36.16 7.38
CA LEU A 252 -28.98 -37.23 6.50
C LEU A 252 -28.86 -38.61 7.16
N ALA A 253 -27.75 -38.89 7.86
CA ALA A 253 -27.59 -40.14 8.61
C ALA A 253 -28.63 -40.28 9.74
N THR A 254 -28.95 -39.18 10.43
CA THR A 254 -30.00 -39.16 11.47
C THR A 254 -31.39 -39.39 10.87
N GLN A 255 -31.68 -38.76 9.73
CA GLN A 255 -32.92 -38.96 9.00
C GLN A 255 -33.08 -40.42 8.57
N LEU A 256 -32.06 -41.00 7.90
CA LEU A 256 -32.08 -42.40 7.45
C LEU A 256 -32.24 -43.39 8.61
N ARG A 257 -31.62 -43.13 9.78
CA ARG A 257 -31.85 -43.95 10.98
C ARG A 257 -33.30 -43.88 11.46
N THR A 258 -33.87 -42.69 11.46
CA THR A 258 -35.27 -42.47 11.87
C THR A 258 -36.23 -43.18 10.91
N GLU A 259 -36.00 -43.07 9.60
CA GLU A 259 -36.76 -43.77 8.56
C GLU A 259 -36.64 -45.30 8.72
N LEU A 260 -35.42 -45.83 8.91
CA LEU A 260 -35.22 -47.27 9.16
C LEU A 260 -35.94 -47.76 10.43
N ASP A 261 -35.90 -46.99 11.51
CA ASP A 261 -36.58 -47.34 12.76
C ASP A 261 -38.11 -47.20 12.65
N GLN A 262 -38.60 -46.31 11.78
CA GLN A 262 -40.01 -46.24 11.43
C GLN A 262 -40.42 -47.47 10.60
N THR A 263 -39.71 -47.80 9.52
CA THR A 263 -40.00 -48.99 8.70
C THR A 263 -39.92 -50.27 9.53
N ARG A 264 -38.97 -50.37 10.47
CA ARG A 264 -38.91 -51.51 11.41
C ARG A 264 -40.14 -51.60 12.31
N ARG A 265 -40.65 -50.47 12.81
CA ARG A 265 -41.86 -50.43 13.65
C ARG A 265 -43.09 -50.83 12.84
N GLU A 266 -43.25 -50.28 11.64
CA GLU A 266 -44.33 -50.62 10.71
C GLU A 266 -44.31 -52.12 10.36
N ALA A 267 -43.14 -52.67 10.01
CA ALA A 267 -43.01 -54.11 9.72
C ALA A 267 -43.28 -55.00 10.94
N GLN A 268 -42.92 -54.55 12.15
CA GLN A 268 -43.24 -55.27 13.39
C GLN A 268 -44.74 -55.25 13.70
N GLU A 269 -45.40 -54.12 13.43
CA GLU A 269 -46.85 -53.96 13.60
C GLU A 269 -47.63 -54.82 12.60
N GLU A 270 -47.25 -54.80 11.32
CA GLU A 270 -47.80 -55.68 10.29
C GLU A 270 -47.63 -57.16 10.67
N ARG A 271 -46.44 -57.55 11.15
CA ARG A 271 -46.20 -58.92 11.62
C ARG A 271 -47.08 -59.29 12.81
N ARG A 272 -47.31 -58.38 13.77
CA ARG A 272 -48.22 -58.61 14.89
C ARG A 272 -49.67 -58.75 14.42
N GLN A 273 -50.09 -57.94 13.46
CA GLN A 273 -51.42 -58.02 12.88
C GLN A 273 -51.63 -59.36 12.16
N LEU A 274 -50.71 -59.76 11.29
CA LEU A 274 -50.77 -61.05 10.59
C LEU A 274 -50.75 -62.24 11.56
N GLN A 275 -49.99 -62.15 12.66
CA GLN A 275 -50.01 -63.17 13.71
C GLN A 275 -51.39 -63.24 14.40
N ALA A 276 -51.98 -62.10 14.76
CA ALA A 276 -53.31 -62.06 15.36
C ALA A 276 -54.41 -62.58 14.42
N GLU A 277 -54.32 -62.27 13.12
CA GLU A 277 -55.20 -62.82 12.09
C GLU A 277 -55.04 -64.35 11.97
N THR A 278 -53.80 -64.84 12.01
CA THR A 278 -53.50 -66.28 11.98
C THR A 278 -54.02 -66.99 13.23
N ASP A 279 -53.85 -66.40 14.41
CA ASP A 279 -54.36 -66.94 15.68
C ASP A 279 -55.89 -66.96 15.69
N THR A 280 -56.52 -65.89 15.18
CA THR A 280 -57.98 -65.81 15.01
C THR A 280 -58.48 -66.88 14.03
N ALA A 281 -57.79 -67.07 12.90
CA ALA A 281 -58.11 -68.12 11.94
C ALA A 281 -57.95 -69.52 12.55
N HIS A 282 -56.92 -69.74 13.37
CA HIS A 282 -56.75 -71.00 14.11
C HIS A 282 -57.87 -71.23 15.11
N GLN A 283 -58.27 -70.21 15.88
CA GLN A 283 -59.40 -70.31 16.82
C GLN A 283 -60.71 -70.60 16.09
N ALA A 284 -60.97 -69.92 14.96
CA ALA A 284 -62.14 -70.18 14.13
C ALA A 284 -62.13 -71.61 13.56
N ALA A 285 -60.97 -72.10 13.11
CA ALA A 285 -60.81 -73.47 12.62
C ALA A 285 -61.02 -74.51 13.75
N GLN A 286 -60.50 -74.26 14.96
CA GLN A 286 -60.74 -75.11 16.12
C GLN A 286 -62.22 -75.13 16.52
N HIS A 287 -62.88 -73.98 16.50
CA HIS A 287 -64.31 -73.87 16.78
C HIS A 287 -65.14 -74.62 15.73
N ALA A 288 -64.82 -74.46 14.44
CA ALA A 288 -65.46 -75.19 13.36
C ALA A 288 -65.25 -76.71 13.49
N ALA A 289 -64.03 -77.16 13.82
CA ALA A 289 -63.74 -78.57 14.07
C ALA A 289 -64.50 -79.12 15.30
N ALA A 290 -64.65 -78.33 16.37
CA ALA A 290 -65.46 -78.69 17.52
C ALA A 290 -66.96 -78.79 17.16
N GLN A 291 -67.49 -77.84 16.39
CA GLN A 291 -68.86 -77.90 15.86
C GLN A 291 -69.07 -79.11 14.94
N GLU A 292 -68.08 -79.43 14.10
CA GLU A 292 -68.13 -80.62 13.25
C GLU A 292 -68.13 -81.91 14.10
N ALA A 293 -67.34 -81.97 15.17
CA ALA A 293 -67.34 -83.10 16.10
C ALA A 293 -68.70 -83.25 16.81
N VAL A 294 -69.32 -82.14 17.22
CA VAL A 294 -70.69 -82.14 17.80
C VAL A 294 -71.70 -82.63 16.78
N THR A 295 -71.72 -82.10 15.57
CA THR A 295 -72.67 -82.54 14.52
C THR A 295 -72.45 -84.00 14.13
N ARG A 296 -71.21 -84.50 14.11
CA ARG A 296 -70.91 -85.93 13.94
C ARG A 296 -71.45 -86.77 15.10
N ALA A 297 -71.35 -86.30 16.34
CA ALA A 297 -71.92 -86.98 17.50
C ALA A 297 -73.46 -87.00 17.46
N ASP A 298 -74.09 -85.88 17.11
CA ASP A 298 -75.55 -85.77 16.93
C ASP A 298 -76.04 -86.70 15.80
N LEU A 299 -75.32 -86.75 14.68
CA LEU A 299 -75.64 -87.67 13.59
C LEU A 299 -75.50 -89.13 14.03
N ALA A 300 -74.46 -89.48 14.77
CA ALA A 300 -74.28 -90.83 15.30
C ALA A 300 -75.40 -91.20 16.30
N ALA A 301 -75.83 -90.25 17.14
CA ALA A 301 -76.96 -90.42 18.04
C ALA A 301 -78.27 -90.64 17.27
N ALA A 302 -78.57 -89.80 16.27
CA ALA A 302 -79.75 -89.96 15.41
C ALA A 302 -79.75 -91.29 14.64
N GLN A 303 -78.58 -91.74 14.17
CA GLN A 303 -78.43 -93.06 13.53
C GLN A 303 -78.68 -94.20 14.53
N ALA A 304 -78.20 -94.08 15.76
CA ALA A 304 -78.45 -95.06 16.83
C ALA A 304 -79.93 -95.11 17.21
N GLU A 305 -80.60 -93.96 17.33
CA GLU A 305 -82.04 -93.85 17.56
C GLU A 305 -82.84 -94.49 16.41
N LEU A 306 -82.49 -94.20 15.15
CA LEU A 306 -83.12 -94.83 13.98
C LEU A 306 -82.93 -96.36 13.99
N ALA A 307 -81.72 -96.84 14.33
CA ALA A 307 -81.45 -98.27 14.45
C ALA A 307 -82.24 -98.92 15.61
N ALA A 308 -82.41 -98.22 16.73
CA ALA A 308 -83.26 -98.66 17.84
C ALA A 308 -84.74 -98.71 17.42
N ALA A 309 -85.25 -97.68 16.75
CA ALA A 309 -86.61 -97.63 16.22
C ALA A 309 -86.88 -98.75 15.20
N ARG A 310 -85.93 -99.04 14.31
CA ARG A 310 -86.02 -100.17 13.36
C ARG A 310 -86.12 -101.51 14.09
N ARG A 311 -85.28 -101.73 15.11
CA ARG A 311 -85.33 -102.95 15.93
C ARG A 311 -86.65 -103.08 16.69
N ALA A 312 -87.16 -101.98 17.25
CA ALA A 312 -88.48 -101.95 17.91
C ALA A 312 -89.59 -102.34 16.92
N LEU A 313 -89.60 -101.75 15.73
CA LEU A 313 -90.60 -102.01 14.69
C LEU A 313 -90.51 -103.45 14.14
N GLU A 314 -89.31 -104.01 14.04
CA GLU A 314 -89.10 -105.42 13.71
C GLU A 314 -89.61 -106.36 14.82
N THR A 315 -89.41 -105.98 16.09
CA THR A 315 -89.97 -106.71 17.24
C THR A 315 -91.50 -106.65 17.24
N GLU A 316 -92.10 -105.50 16.92
CA GLU A 316 -93.55 -105.35 16.76
C GLU A 316 -94.10 -106.18 15.59
N ARG A 317 -93.37 -106.26 14.47
CA ARG A 317 -93.76 -107.15 13.36
C ARG A 317 -93.69 -108.62 13.75
N ASN A 318 -92.64 -109.03 14.46
CA ASN A 318 -92.48 -110.41 14.93
C ASN A 318 -93.55 -110.79 15.96
N THR A 319 -93.89 -109.89 16.87
CA THR A 319 -94.99 -110.10 17.84
C THR A 319 -96.35 -110.12 17.14
N SER A 320 -96.59 -109.26 16.16
CA SER A 320 -97.81 -109.29 15.34
C SER A 320 -97.92 -110.60 14.54
N ALA A 321 -96.82 -111.10 13.98
CA ALA A 321 -96.77 -112.38 13.27
C ALA A 321 -97.01 -113.57 14.22
N ALA A 322 -96.46 -113.53 15.43
CA ALA A 322 -96.71 -114.54 16.46
C ALA A 322 -98.19 -114.56 16.88
N LEU A 323 -98.78 -113.40 17.14
CA LEU A 323 -100.21 -113.26 17.48
C LEU A 323 -101.11 -113.75 16.33
N ALA A 324 -100.76 -113.49 15.08
CA ALA A 324 -101.47 -114.03 13.91
C ALA A 324 -101.37 -115.56 13.85
N GLY A 325 -100.19 -116.12 14.12
CA GLY A 325 -99.98 -117.57 14.20
C GLY A 325 -100.77 -118.24 15.32
N ASP A 326 -100.88 -117.61 16.49
CA ASP A 326 -101.70 -118.11 17.60
C ASP A 326 -103.21 -118.04 17.29
N LEU A 327 -103.68 -117.00 16.59
CA LEU A 327 -105.07 -116.92 16.10
C LEU A 327 -105.39 -117.99 15.04
N GLU A 328 -104.44 -118.32 14.16
CA GLU A 328 -104.60 -119.41 13.20
C GLU A 328 -104.72 -120.76 13.92
N ARG A 329 -103.89 -120.96 14.95
CA ARG A 329 -103.86 -122.20 15.77
C ARG A 329 -105.18 -122.41 16.51
N THR A 330 -105.67 -121.37 17.21
CA THR A 330 -106.97 -121.41 17.90
C THR A 330 -108.15 -121.63 16.95
N ARG A 331 -108.10 -121.06 15.74
CA ARG A 331 -109.10 -121.35 14.69
C ARG A 331 -109.05 -122.79 14.20
N ALA A 332 -107.86 -123.40 14.12
CA ALA A 332 -107.71 -124.80 13.73
C ALA A 332 -108.21 -125.74 14.85
N GLU A 333 -107.88 -125.44 16.11
CA GLU A 333 -108.37 -126.16 17.30
C GLU A 333 -109.90 -126.12 17.38
N ALA A 334 -110.52 -124.95 17.24
CA ALA A 334 -111.98 -124.82 17.24
C ALA A 334 -112.67 -125.57 16.07
N ARG A 335 -112.00 -125.70 14.92
CA ARG A 335 -112.50 -126.55 13.81
C ARG A 335 -112.41 -128.03 14.16
N ALA A 336 -111.30 -128.45 14.76
CA ALA A 336 -111.10 -129.83 15.19
C ALA A 336 -112.11 -130.24 16.28
N GLU A 337 -112.36 -129.37 17.27
CA GLU A 337 -113.38 -129.61 18.31
C GLU A 337 -114.80 -129.73 17.73
N ARG A 338 -115.18 -128.85 16.79
CA ARG A 338 -116.48 -128.95 16.10
C ARG A 338 -116.63 -130.24 15.30
N GLU A 339 -115.54 -130.73 14.71
CA GLU A 339 -115.56 -131.97 13.95
C GLU A 339 -115.64 -133.19 14.88
N ALA A 340 -114.89 -133.18 15.98
CA ALA A 340 -115.00 -134.21 17.02
C ALA A 340 -116.43 -134.30 17.59
N LEU A 341 -117.05 -133.16 17.91
CA LEU A 341 -118.43 -133.11 18.39
C LEU A 341 -119.46 -133.61 17.36
N ARG A 342 -119.20 -133.45 16.05
CA ARG A 342 -120.06 -133.99 14.99
C ARG A 342 -119.95 -135.50 14.89
N VAL A 343 -118.74 -136.03 14.98
CA VAL A 343 -118.48 -137.47 14.98
C VAL A 343 -119.15 -138.12 16.19
N GLU A 344 -118.96 -137.57 17.39
CA GLU A 344 -119.58 -138.05 18.63
C GLU A 344 -121.12 -137.98 18.56
N HIS A 345 -121.68 -136.92 17.99
CA HIS A 345 -123.14 -136.81 17.82
C HIS A 345 -123.69 -137.82 16.79
N ALA A 346 -122.93 -138.10 15.72
CA ALA A 346 -123.29 -139.11 14.73
C ALA A 346 -123.24 -140.53 15.33
N GLU A 347 -122.26 -140.81 16.18
CA GLU A 347 -122.14 -142.07 16.95
C GLU A 347 -123.31 -142.26 17.91
N HIS A 348 -123.69 -141.21 18.65
CA HIS A 348 -124.87 -141.25 19.53
C HIS A 348 -126.18 -141.53 18.77
N LEU A 349 -126.35 -140.97 17.56
CA LEU A 349 -127.52 -141.25 16.71
C LEU A 349 -127.54 -142.68 16.18
N ALA A 350 -126.37 -143.24 15.84
CA ALA A 350 -126.24 -144.62 15.40
C ALA A 350 -126.59 -145.61 16.53
N GLN A 351 -126.10 -145.37 17.75
CA GLN A 351 -126.45 -146.19 18.93
C GLN A 351 -127.94 -146.12 19.27
N ALA A 352 -128.54 -144.92 19.18
CA ALA A 352 -129.98 -144.76 19.39
C ALA A 352 -130.82 -145.54 18.37
N ARG A 353 -130.44 -145.52 17.09
CA ARG A 353 -131.08 -146.31 16.03
C ARG A 353 -130.96 -147.81 16.27
N HIS A 354 -129.75 -148.29 16.57
CA HIS A 354 -129.51 -149.71 16.82
C HIS A 354 -130.36 -150.22 18.00
N SER A 355 -130.42 -149.48 19.11
CA SER A 355 -131.26 -149.84 20.26
C SER A 355 -132.78 -149.84 19.95
N ALA A 356 -133.22 -149.06 18.97
CA ALA A 356 -134.62 -149.00 18.54
C ALA A 356 -134.96 -150.18 17.62
N GLU A 357 -134.02 -150.56 16.76
CA GLU A 357 -134.11 -151.74 15.89
C GLU A 357 -134.15 -153.04 16.73
N GLU A 358 -133.26 -153.18 17.73
CA GLU A 358 -133.27 -154.33 18.64
C GLU A 358 -134.60 -154.45 19.41
N ARG A 359 -135.17 -153.32 19.87
CA ARG A 359 -136.49 -153.32 20.54
C ARG A 359 -137.63 -153.68 19.59
N ALA A 360 -137.58 -153.24 18.33
CA ALA A 360 -138.58 -153.59 17.33
C ALA A 360 -138.50 -155.09 16.94
N GLN A 361 -137.28 -155.63 16.89
CA GLN A 361 -137.03 -157.03 16.58
C GLN A 361 -137.50 -157.94 17.72
N ALA A 362 -137.20 -157.59 18.97
CA ALA A 362 -137.70 -158.30 20.16
C ALA A 362 -139.24 -158.29 20.27
N LEU A 363 -139.89 -157.17 19.91
CA LEU A 363 -141.36 -157.09 19.88
C LEU A 363 -141.97 -157.93 18.75
N THR A 364 -141.28 -158.04 17.62
CA THR A 364 -141.73 -158.85 16.48
C THR A 364 -141.63 -160.34 16.81
N GLU A 365 -140.52 -160.76 17.43
CA GLU A 365 -140.31 -162.13 17.89
C GLU A 365 -141.34 -162.56 18.95
N ALA A 366 -141.66 -161.67 19.91
CA ALA A 366 -142.73 -161.90 20.89
C ALA A 366 -144.11 -162.05 20.25
N LEU A 367 -144.42 -161.28 19.20
CA LEU A 367 -145.67 -161.38 18.45
C LEU A 367 -145.80 -162.68 17.64
N THR A 368 -144.70 -163.22 17.13
CA THR A 368 -144.69 -164.53 16.47
C THR A 368 -144.82 -165.68 17.46
N ALA A 369 -144.17 -165.61 18.62
CA ALA A 369 -144.30 -166.62 19.67
C ALA A 369 -145.73 -166.70 20.22
N GLU A 370 -146.40 -165.54 20.41
CA GLU A 370 -147.82 -165.49 20.81
C GLU A 370 -148.77 -166.04 19.73
N ARG A 371 -148.45 -165.88 18.45
CA ARG A 371 -149.26 -166.44 17.35
C ARG A 371 -149.18 -167.96 17.28
N GLU A 372 -148.03 -168.56 17.54
CA GLU A 372 -147.88 -170.03 17.56
C GLU A 372 -148.60 -170.67 18.76
N VAL A 373 -148.60 -170.02 19.93
CA VAL A 373 -149.34 -170.47 21.13
C VAL A 373 -150.87 -170.40 20.93
N ALA A 374 -151.35 -169.38 20.21
CA ALA A 374 -152.77 -169.24 19.86
C ALA A 374 -153.26 -170.25 18.80
N GLU A 375 -152.35 -170.91 18.08
CA GLU A 375 -152.68 -171.94 17.09
C GLU A 375 -152.73 -173.34 17.74
N THR A 376 -151.93 -173.58 18.78
CA THR A 376 -151.94 -174.81 19.59
C THR A 376 -153.15 -174.90 20.53
N TYR A 377 -153.66 -173.77 21.04
CA TYR A 377 -154.89 -173.74 21.84
C TYR A 377 -156.17 -173.95 21.01
N ARG A 378 -156.11 -173.75 19.68
CA ARG A 378 -157.27 -173.85 18.77
C ARG A 378 -157.65 -175.29 18.41
N SER A 379 -156.71 -176.23 18.44
CA SER A 379 -156.95 -177.64 18.16
C SER A 379 -157.50 -178.43 19.36
N HIS A 380 -157.34 -177.92 20.59
CA HIS A 380 -157.73 -178.63 21.82
C HIS A 380 -159.13 -178.29 22.38
N PHE A 381 -159.85 -177.27 21.86
CA PHE A 381 -161.07 -176.75 22.49
C PHE A 381 -162.41 -176.98 21.75
N ALA A 382 -162.50 -177.83 20.72
CA ALA A 382 -163.75 -177.98 19.94
C ALA A 382 -164.23 -179.43 19.70
N ALA A 383 -164.03 -180.31 20.69
CA ALA A 383 -164.74 -181.59 20.83
C ALA A 383 -165.59 -181.67 22.12
N ALA A 384 -165.82 -180.56 22.83
CA ALA A 384 -166.73 -180.55 23.98
C ALA A 384 -167.41 -179.19 24.15
N GLN A 385 -168.73 -179.17 23.86
CA GLN A 385 -169.77 -178.23 24.28
C GLN A 385 -169.83 -176.91 23.47
N ALA A 386 -170.79 -176.64 22.57
CA ALA A 386 -172.26 -176.83 22.59
C ALA A 386 -172.85 -176.39 23.95
N ASP A 387 -173.40 -175.19 24.16
CA ASP A 387 -174.52 -174.56 23.44
C ASP A 387 -174.67 -173.07 23.88
N ALA A 388 -175.16 -172.20 22.98
CA ALA A 388 -175.70 -170.82 23.11
C ALA A 388 -175.01 -169.75 24.03
N GLY A 389 -174.81 -168.47 23.71
CA GLY A 389 -175.28 -167.57 22.66
C GLY A 389 -175.29 -166.11 23.17
N ASP A 390 -174.55 -165.21 22.49
CA ASP A 390 -174.85 -163.79 22.21
C ASP A 390 -174.71 -162.67 23.32
N PRO A 391 -174.71 -161.34 23.00
CA PRO A 391 -173.49 -160.53 22.78
C PRO A 391 -173.48 -159.13 23.48
N ALA A 392 -172.51 -158.26 23.08
CA ALA A 392 -172.52 -156.77 23.10
C ALA A 392 -171.58 -156.03 24.13
N PRO A 393 -171.32 -154.70 24.04
CA PRO A 393 -170.19 -154.13 23.27
C PRO A 393 -169.41 -152.88 23.86
N THR A 394 -168.15 -152.69 23.42
CA THR A 394 -167.44 -151.44 22.94
C THR A 394 -167.03 -150.19 23.78
N ARG A 395 -165.89 -149.59 23.33
CA ARG A 395 -165.38 -148.16 23.32
C ARG A 395 -164.45 -147.69 24.47
N ARG A 396 -163.50 -146.73 24.34
CA ARG A 396 -162.61 -146.13 23.30
C ARG A 396 -161.75 -145.00 23.95
N ARG A 397 -160.46 -144.86 23.60
CA ARG A 397 -159.56 -143.66 23.42
C ARG A 397 -159.54 -142.41 24.35
N ARG A 398 -158.32 -141.89 24.62
CA ARG A 398 -157.94 -140.45 24.64
C ARG A 398 -156.41 -140.17 24.50
N ASP A 399 -156.09 -138.98 23.99
CA ASP A 399 -154.82 -138.28 23.64
C ASP A 399 -154.22 -137.42 24.82
N PRO A 400 -153.38 -136.33 24.68
CA PRO A 400 -152.02 -136.11 24.09
C PRO A 400 -151.03 -135.14 24.89
N THR A 401 -149.93 -134.68 24.22
CA THR A 401 -149.17 -133.37 24.25
C THR A 401 -148.03 -133.07 25.28
N THR A 402 -146.74 -132.92 24.86
CA THR A 402 -145.87 -131.70 24.56
C THR A 402 -145.51 -130.80 25.77
N THR A 403 -144.30 -130.22 26.00
CA THR A 403 -143.38 -129.44 25.13
C THR A 403 -142.07 -129.04 25.87
N THR A 404 -140.98 -128.75 25.11
CA THR A 404 -139.87 -127.75 25.33
C THR A 404 -138.90 -127.91 26.52
N GLY A 405 -137.57 -127.78 26.39
CA GLY A 405 -136.73 -127.30 25.30
C GLY A 405 -135.56 -126.44 25.84
N GLN A 406 -134.34 -126.75 25.38
CA GLN A 406 -133.28 -125.79 24.98
C GLN A 406 -132.63 -124.91 26.09
N ARG A 407 -131.40 -125.22 26.53
CA ARG A 407 -130.06 -124.91 25.98
C ARG A 407 -129.53 -123.48 26.20
N ASP A 408 -128.28 -123.50 26.67
CA ASP A 408 -127.12 -122.62 26.43
C ASP A 408 -127.10 -121.20 27.00
N LYS A 409 -126.01 -120.93 27.74
CA LYS A 409 -125.18 -119.73 27.63
C LYS A 409 -123.79 -119.96 28.24
N ALA A 410 -122.80 -120.05 27.36
CA ALA A 410 -121.40 -119.64 27.52
C ALA A 410 -121.06 -118.79 26.29
#